data_AF-A0AAI8Z470-F1
#
_entry.id   AF-A0AAI8Z470-F1
#
_cell.length_a   1.000
_cell.length_b   1.000
_cell.length_c   1.000
_cell.angle_alpha   90.00
_cell.angle_beta   90.00
_cell.angle_gamma   90.00
#
_symmetry.space_group_name_H-M   'P 1'
#
loop_
_entity.id
_entity.type
_entity.pdbx_description
1 polymer ?
#
loop_
_entity_poly.entity_id
_entity_poly.type
_entity_poly.pdbx_seq_one_letter_code
_entity_poly.pdbx_strand_id
1 'polypeptide(L)' 'MSGILGGLYNTIVKRNFVFLGTIFAGAFVTEIAFDTAANSIWNRINQGRQWQDIKYRYMQAGDDEDGDDDDE' A
#
# COMPACT_ATOMS: atom_id res chain seq x y z
N MET A 1 35.66 -13.04 -17.83
CA MET A 1 34.36 -13.61 -17.40
C MET A 1 33.43 -12.45 -17.06
N SER A 2 32.25 -12.37 -17.68
CA SER A 2 31.27 -11.34 -17.30
C SER A 2 30.46 -11.86 -16.11
N GLY A 3 30.65 -11.28 -14.93
CA GLY A 3 29.87 -11.62 -13.73
C GLY A 3 28.44 -11.08 -13.82
N ILE A 4 27.57 -11.46 -12.86
CA ILE A 4 26.16 -11.04 -12.81
C ILE A 4 26.02 -9.51 -12.90
N LEU A 5 26.89 -8.76 -12.20
CA LEU A 5 26.92 -7.30 -12.25
C LEU A 5 27.30 -6.76 -13.63
N GLY A 6 28.20 -7.44 -14.34
CA GLY A 6 28.59 -7.10 -15.72
C GLY A 6 27.47 -7.37 -16.73
N GLY A 7 26.68 -8.43 -16.51
CA GLY A 7 25.46 -8.69 -17.27
C GLY A 7 24.40 -7.61 -17.04
N LEU A 8 24.13 -7.28 -15.77
CA LEU A 8 23.14 -6.27 -15.41
C LEU A 8 23.50 -4.88 -15.95
N TYR A 9 24.78 -4.49 -15.85
CA TYR A 9 25.25 -3.21 -16.38
C TYR A 9 25.02 -3.12 -17.90
N ASN A 10 25.40 -4.15 -18.65
CA ASN A 10 25.24 -4.14 -20.11
C ASN A 10 23.77 -4.15 -20.56
N THR A 11 22.88 -4.81 -19.81
CA THR A 11 21.47 -4.96 -20.18
C THR A 11 20.60 -3.78 -19.75
N ILE A 12 20.83 -3.24 -18.54
CA ILE A 12 19.92 -2.26 -17.93
C ILE A 12 20.55 -0.87 -17.82
N VAL A 13 21.82 -0.78 -17.42
CA VAL A 13 22.44 0.50 -17.03
C VAL A 13 23.12 1.22 -18.20
N LYS A 14 23.75 0.47 -19.11
CA LYS A 14 24.64 1.03 -20.14
C LYS A 14 23.93 1.92 -21.16
N ARG A 15 22.63 1.71 -21.40
CA ARG A 15 21.87 2.47 -22.41
C ARG A 15 20.90 3.43 -21.72
N ASN A 16 21.17 4.74 -21.81
CA ASN A 16 20.43 5.79 -21.07
C ASN A 16 18.91 5.66 -21.11
N PHE A 17 18.31 5.46 -22.30
CA PHE A 17 16.85 5.33 -22.41
C PHE A 17 16.31 4.06 -21.72
N VAL A 18 17.04 2.94 -21.79
CA VAL A 18 16.65 1.69 -21.10
C VAL A 18 16.79 1.86 -19.59
N PHE A 19 17.85 2.54 -19.15
CA PHE A 19 18.08 2.84 -17.76
C PHE A 19 16.95 3.70 -17.18
N LEU A 20 16.60 4.81 -17.83
CA LEU A 20 15.48 5.66 -17.43
C LEU A 20 14.14 4.92 -17.44
N GLY A 21 13.86 4.13 -18.49
CA GLY A 21 12.65 3.31 -18.56
C GLY A 21 12.56 2.29 -17.41
N THR A 22 13.70 1.70 -17.04
CA THR A 22 13.78 0.75 -15.92
C THR A 22 13.57 1.44 -14.58
N ILE A 23 14.10 2.65 -14.39
CA ILE A 23 13.85 3.43 -13.18
C ILE A 23 12.36 3.75 -13.05
N PHE A 24 11.70 4.23 -14.11
CA PHE A 24 10.28 4.56 -14.05
C PHE A 24 9.40 3.34 -13.81
N ALA A 25 9.63 2.26 -14.55
CA ALA A 25 8.90 1.01 -14.35
C ALA A 25 9.14 0.43 -12.95
N GLY A 26 10.40 0.45 -12.49
CA GLY A 26 10.79 -0.01 -11.17
C GLY A 26 10.17 0.82 -10.06
N ALA A 27 10.13 2.15 -10.21
CA ALA A 27 9.51 3.05 -9.24
C ALA A 27 8.01 2.74 -9.07
N PHE A 28 7.27 2.59 -10.17
CA PHE A 28 5.84 2.27 -10.13
C PHE A 28 5.55 0.93 -9.44
N VAL A 29 6.30 -0.11 -9.78
CA VAL A 29 6.14 -1.43 -9.14
C VAL A 29 6.53 -1.37 -7.67
N THR A 30 7.61 -0.66 -7.35
CA THR A 30 8.10 -0.53 -5.97
C THR A 30 7.12 0.26 -5.11
N GLU A 31 6.53 1.33 -5.62
CA GLU A 31 5.50 2.13 -4.93
C GLU A 31 4.34 1.25 -4.48
N ILE A 32 3.72 0.52 -5.41
CA ILE A 32 2.59 -0.38 -5.11
C ILE A 32 2.98 -1.43 -4.07
N ALA A 33 4.13 -2.08 -4.27
CA ALA A 33 4.60 -3.13 -3.38
C ALA A 33 4.92 -2.59 -1.97
N PHE A 34 5.57 -1.42 -1.91
CA PHE A 34 5.95 -0.77 -0.66
C PHE A 34 4.72 -0.33 0.11
N ASP A 35 3.77 0.37 -0.51
CA ASP A 35 2.54 0.82 0.14
C ASP A 35 1.73 -0.36 0.66
N THR A 36 1.59 -1.43 -0.14
CA THR A 36 0.85 -2.62 0.29
C THR A 36 1.53 -3.29 1.49
N ALA A 37 2.85 -3.46 1.43
CA ALA A 37 3.60 -4.11 2.50
C ALA A 37 3.63 -3.26 3.78
N ALA A 38 3.90 -1.96 3.64
CA ALA A 38 3.95 -1.03 4.77
C ALA A 38 2.60 -0.94 5.47
N ASN A 39 1.50 -0.79 4.72
CA ASN A 39 0.15 -0.80 5.29
C ASN A 39 -0.17 -2.14 5.96
N SER A 40 0.21 -3.27 5.36
CA SER A 40 0.01 -4.58 5.98
C SER A 40 0.75 -4.71 7.31
N ILE A 41 2.00 -4.23 7.38
CA ILE A 41 2.80 -4.23 8.62
C ILE A 41 2.14 -3.33 9.66
N TRP A 42 1.77 -2.12 9.26
CA TRP A 42 1.11 -1.15 10.14
C TRP A 42 -0.21 -1.68 10.71
N ASN A 43 -1.06 -2.23 9.85
CA ASN A 43 -2.36 -2.79 10.21
C ASN A 43 -2.20 -3.91 11.23
N ARG A 44 -1.17 -4.76 11.08
CA ARG A 44 -0.91 -5.87 12.00
C ARG A 44 -0.39 -5.40 13.34
N ILE A 45 0.48 -4.39 13.37
CA ILE A 45 1.01 -3.83 14.61
C ILE A 45 -0.08 -3.08 15.40
N ASN A 46 -1.00 -2.40 14.70
CA ASN A 46 -2.02 -1.56 15.32
C ASN A 46 -3.41 -2.21 15.35
N GLN A 47 -3.50 -3.53 15.18
CA GLN A 47 -4.76 -4.25 15.17
C GLN A 47 -5.57 -3.98 16.45
N GLY A 48 -6.86 -3.68 16.29
CA GLY A 48 -7.79 -3.40 17.37
C GLY A 48 -7.75 -1.95 17.89
N ARG A 49 -6.83 -1.12 17.38
CA ARG A 49 -6.75 0.32 17.71
C ARG A 49 -7.10 1.23 16.53
N GLN A 50 -7.17 0.68 15.32
CA GLN A 50 -7.43 1.48 14.14
C GLN A 50 -8.93 1.73 13.99
N TRP A 51 -9.29 2.88 13.41
CA TRP A 51 -10.69 3.20 13.13
C TRP A 51 -11.39 2.08 12.36
N GLN A 52 -10.73 1.48 11.36
CA GLN A 52 -11.26 0.34 10.60
C GLN A 52 -11.66 -0.86 11.48
N ASP A 53 -10.99 -1.06 12.62
CA ASP A 53 -11.23 -2.17 13.56
C ASP A 53 -12.30 -1.83 14.60
N ILE A 54 -12.65 -0.55 14.81
CA ILE A 54 -13.60 -0.13 15.86
C ILE A 54 -14.84 0.59 15.33
N LYS A 55 -14.85 0.99 14.05
CA LYS A 55 -15.93 1.77 13.43
C LYS A 55 -17.31 1.14 13.56
N TYR A 56 -17.40 -0.20 13.55
CA TYR A 56 -18.66 -0.92 13.63
C TYR A 56 -19.42 -0.60 14.93
N ARG A 57 -18.71 -0.27 16.01
CA ARG A 57 -19.31 0.07 17.31
C ARG A 57 -20.04 1.40 17.30
N TYR A 58 -19.66 2.30 16.39
CA TYR A 58 -20.18 3.67 16.34
C TYR A 58 -21.15 3.87 15.18
N MET A 59 -20.98 3.13 14.08
CA MET A 59 -21.93 3.16 12.97
C MET A 59 -23.26 2.49 13.33
N GLN A 60 -23.23 1.44 14.16
CA GLN A 60 -24.44 0.78 14.64
C GLN A 60 -25.17 1.61 15.71
N ALA A 61 -24.41 2.29 16.58
CA ALA A 61 -24.99 3.20 17.58
C ALA A 61 -25.67 4.43 16.96
N GLY A 62 -25.22 4.90 15.79
CA GLY A 62 -25.89 5.98 15.05
C GLY A 62 -27.20 5.53 14.39
N ASP A 63 -27.24 4.32 13.83
CA ASP A 63 -28.49 3.77 13.25
C ASP A 63 -29.54 3.45 14.32
N ASP A 64 -29.12 3.07 15.54
CA ASP A 64 -30.03 2.81 16.67
C ASP A 64 -30.50 4.12 17.37
N GLU A 65 -29.75 5.22 17.28
CA GLU A 65 -30.13 6.54 17.84
C GLU A 65 -31.05 7.36 16.92
N ASP A 66 -31.03 7.14 15.59
CA ASP A 66 -31.92 7.81 14.61
C ASP A 66 -33.30 7.13 14.46
N GLY A 67 -33.55 6.03 15.18
CA GLY A 67 -34.79 5.22 15.09
C GLY A 67 -35.87 5.51 16.15
N ASP A 68 -35.62 6.42 17.10
CA ASP A 68 -36.53 6.73 18.23
C ASP A 68 -37.26 8.09 18.08
N ASP A 69 -37.11 8.81 16.96
CA ASP A 69 -37.73 10.14 16.72
C ASP A 69 -38.99 10.12 15.81
N ASP A 70 -39.52 8.94 15.46
CA ASP A 70 -40.72 8.79 14.57
C ASP A 70 -41.97 8.19 15.28
N ASP A 71 -42.04 8.21 16.61
CA ASP A 71 -43.23 7.82 17.40
C ASP A 71 -43.55 8.82 18.56
N GLU A 72 -43.86 10.09 18.25
CA GLU A 72 -44.91 10.97 18.86
C GLU A 72 -44.81 12.45 18.45
#